data_AF-A0A931ZIU0-F1
#
_entry.id   AF-A0A931ZIU0-F1
#
_cell.length_a   1.000
_cell.length_b   1.000
_cell.length_c   1.000
_cell.angle_alpha   90.00
_cell.angle_beta   90.00
_cell.angle_gamma   90.00
#
_symmetry.space_group_name_H-M   'P 1'
#
loop_
_entity.id
_entity.type
_entity.pdbx_description
1 polymer ?
#
loop_
_entity_poly.entity_id
_entity_poly.type
_entity_poly.pdbx_seq_one_letter_code
_entity_poly.pdbx_strand_id
1 'polypeptide(L)'
;MLRKQIYLTPQIDRELTIRARGEGKSVAEVVRESLARDLGVENKRQNAGEFLLELASDAASGGPKDLSTNLFDYLYGDKSPNYGKNKPKLTKKEIEHINRFVNDRSK
;
A
#
# COMPACT_ATOMS: atom_id res chain seq x y z
N MET A 1 -7.59 0.00 26.96
CA MET A 1 -8.37 -1.25 26.82
C MET A 1 -9.55 -1.23 27.78
N LEU A 2 -10.69 -1.81 27.39
CA LEU A 2 -11.85 -2.00 28.27
C LEU A 2 -11.84 -3.43 28.83
N ARG A 3 -12.17 -3.61 30.11
CA ARG A 3 -12.28 -4.93 30.74
C ARG A 3 -13.70 -5.46 30.57
N LYS A 4 -13.84 -6.64 29.96
CA LYS A 4 -15.10 -7.38 29.85
C LYS A 4 -14.91 -8.79 30.41
N GLN A 5 -15.90 -9.29 31.15
CA GLN A 5 -15.94 -10.67 31.64
C GLN A 5 -16.98 -11.43 30.82
N ILE A 6 -16.63 -12.63 30.37
CA ILE A 6 -17.51 -13.52 29.60
C ILE A 6 -17.41 -14.92 30.18
N TYR A 7 -18.52 -15.65 30.18
CA TYR A 7 -18.53 -17.06 30.53
C TYR A 7 -18.18 -17.88 29.29
N LEU A 8 -17.30 -18.86 29.46
CA LEU A 8 -16.87 -19.78 28.42
C LEU A 8 -17.26 -21.20 28.81
N THR A 9 -17.64 -22.01 27.82
CA THR A 9 -17.84 -23.44 28.05
C THR A 9 -16.48 -24.15 28.19
N PRO A 10 -16.40 -25.29 28.91
CA PRO A 10 -15.16 -26.04 29.05
C PRO A 10 -14.52 -26.44 27.72
N GLN A 11 -15.35 -26.68 26.70
CA GLN A 11 -14.90 -27.02 25.35
C GLN A 11 -14.15 -25.85 24.70
N ILE A 12 -14.69 -24.62 24.83
CA ILE A 12 -14.07 -23.42 24.27
C ILE A 12 -12.76 -23.09 24.99
N ASP A 13 -12.74 -23.18 26.33
CA ASP A 13 -11.53 -22.93 27.12
C ASP A 13 -10.38 -23.88 26.75
N ARG A 14 -10.71 -25.16 26.56
CA ARG A 14 -9.75 -26.17 26.10
C ARG A 14 -9.16 -25.81 24.74
N GLU A 15 -9.99 -25.45 23.77
CA GLU A 15 -9.50 -25.12 22.42
C GLU A 15 -8.68 -23.83 22.38
N LEU A 16 -9.07 -22.83 23.16
CA LEU A 16 -8.27 -21.61 23.32
C LEU A 16 -6.89 -21.92 23.90
N THR A 17 -6.80 -22.83 24.85
CA THR A 17 -5.53 -23.25 25.46
C THR A 17 -4.65 -24.02 24.48
N ILE A 18 -5.23 -24.95 23.72
CA ILE A 18 -4.50 -25.72 22.69
C ILE A 18 -3.94 -24.76 21.63
N ARG A 19 -4.77 -23.84 21.14
CA ARG A 19 -4.38 -22.87 20.13
C ARG A 19 -3.32 -21.89 20.64
N ALA A 20 -3.47 -21.38 21.85
CA ALA A 20 -2.48 -20.49 22.48
C ALA A 20 -1.10 -21.15 22.58
N ARG A 21 -1.05 -22.43 22.96
CA ARG A 21 0.19 -23.21 22.97
C ARG A 21 0.77 -23.42 21.57
N GLY A 22 -0.08 -23.74 20.59
CA GLY A 22 0.35 -23.95 19.20
C GLY A 22 0.93 -22.68 18.55
N GLU A 23 0.38 -21.51 18.90
CA GLU A 23 0.83 -20.22 18.35
C GLU A 23 1.91 -19.53 19.21
N GLY A 24 2.24 -20.06 20.39
CA GLY A 24 3.18 -19.42 21.33
C GLY A 24 2.68 -18.10 21.91
N LYS A 25 1.35 -17.92 22.00
CA LYS A 25 0.69 -16.69 22.44
C LYS A 25 -0.05 -16.87 23.76
N SER A 26 -0.45 -15.76 24.38
CA SER A 26 -1.35 -15.82 25.53
C SER A 26 -2.80 -16.13 25.09
N VAL A 27 -3.57 -16.83 25.93
CA VAL A 27 -5.00 -17.09 25.68
C VAL A 27 -5.78 -15.79 25.41
N ALA A 28 -5.48 -14.73 26.18
CA ALA A 28 -6.12 -13.44 26.01
C ALA A 28 -5.80 -12.77 24.66
N GLU A 29 -4.64 -13.04 24.08
CA GLU A 29 -4.26 -12.55 22.75
C GLU A 29 -4.98 -13.33 21.65
N VAL A 30 -5.04 -14.65 21.76
CA VAL A 30 -5.82 -15.50 20.84
C VAL A 30 -7.30 -15.10 20.83
N VAL A 31 -7.89 -14.83 22.01
CA VAL A 31 -9.27 -14.35 22.12
C VAL A 31 -9.45 -13.01 21.42
N ARG A 32 -8.53 -12.05 21.64
CA ARG A 32 -8.60 -10.72 20.99
C ARG A 32 -8.48 -10.82 19.48
N GLU A 33 -7.54 -11.60 18.97
CA GLU A 33 -7.35 -11.78 17.52
C GLU A 33 -8.55 -12.47 16.89
N SER A 34 -9.08 -13.51 17.54
CA SER A 34 -10.26 -14.23 17.06
C SER A 34 -11.49 -13.31 17.01
N LEU A 35 -11.73 -12.52 18.06
CA LEU A 35 -12.81 -11.54 18.08
C LEU A 35 -12.61 -10.41 17.07
N ALA A 36 -11.38 -9.92 16.90
CA ALA A 36 -11.08 -8.88 15.91
C ALA A 36 -11.32 -9.37 14.48
N ARG A 37 -10.90 -10.60 14.17
CA ARG A 37 -11.14 -11.24 12.87
C ARG A 37 -12.62 -11.43 12.60
N ASP A 38 -13.36 -12.00 13.56
CA ASP A 38 -14.76 -12.36 13.38
C ASP A 38 -15.67 -11.12 13.27
N LEU A 39 -15.35 -10.07 14.02
CA LEU A 39 -16.08 -8.80 13.98
C LEU A 39 -15.60 -7.86 12.85
N GLY A 40 -14.62 -8.28 12.03
CA GLY A 40 -14.04 -7.44 10.99
C GLY A 40 -13.34 -6.18 11.53
N VAL A 41 -13.00 -6.17 12.82
CA VAL A 41 -12.26 -5.09 13.50
C VAL A 41 -10.76 -5.39 13.49
N GLU A 42 -10.28 -6.22 12.56
CA GLU A 42 -8.86 -6.24 12.26
C GLU A 42 -8.47 -4.80 12.00
N ASN A 43 -7.61 -4.27 12.87
CA ASN A 43 -6.83 -3.10 12.54
C ASN A 43 -6.05 -3.54 11.30
N LYS A 44 -6.60 -3.29 10.10
CA LYS A 44 -5.83 -3.25 8.89
C LYS A 44 -4.78 -2.20 9.18
N ARG A 45 -3.64 -2.64 9.71
CA ARG A 45 -2.40 -1.92 9.59
C ARG A 45 -2.18 -1.96 8.09
N GLN A 46 -2.77 -1.00 7.39
CA GLN A 46 -2.47 -0.79 5.98
C GLN A 46 -0.96 -0.74 5.93
N ASN A 47 -0.37 -1.72 5.25
CA ASN A 47 1.04 -1.65 4.97
C ASN A 47 1.24 -0.33 4.21
N ALA A 48 2.28 0.44 4.56
CA ALA A 48 2.57 1.69 3.86
C ALA A 48 2.61 1.46 2.34
N GLY A 49 3.07 0.29 1.88
CA GLY A 49 3.00 -0.10 0.47
C GLY A 49 1.59 -0.26 -0.09
N GLU A 50 0.66 -0.85 0.66
CA GLU A 50 -0.75 -1.00 0.24
C GLU A 50 -1.45 0.35 0.16
N PHE A 51 -1.21 1.22 1.14
CA PHE A 51 -1.74 2.59 1.14
C PHE A 51 -1.20 3.42 -0.04
N LEU A 52 0.11 3.29 -0.34
CA LEU A 52 0.70 3.95 -1.50
C LEU A 52 0.15 3.43 -2.83
N LEU A 53 -0.16 2.13 -2.92
CA LEU A 53 -0.79 1.55 -4.10
C LEU A 53 -2.23 2.04 -4.29
N GLU A 54 -2.99 2.14 -3.19
CA GLU A 54 -4.35 2.71 -3.19
C GLU A 54 -4.33 4.17 -3.66
N LEU A 55 -3.46 5.00 -3.06
CA LEU A 55 -3.23 6.38 -3.48
C LEU A 55 -2.82 6.47 -4.96
N ALA A 56 -1.94 5.58 -5.42
CA ALA A 56 -1.51 5.56 -6.81
C ALA A 56 -2.67 5.17 -7.74
N SER A 57 -3.56 4.25 -7.36
CA SER A 57 -4.70 3.86 -8.19
C SER A 57 -5.71 5.00 -8.37
N ASP A 58 -5.93 5.78 -7.32
CA ASP A 58 -6.83 6.94 -7.36
C ASP A 58 -6.18 8.17 -7.99
N ALA A 59 -4.86 8.35 -7.84
CA ALA A 59 -4.14 9.50 -8.42
C ALA A 59 -3.73 9.29 -9.88
N ALA A 60 -3.53 8.04 -10.33
CA ALA A 60 -3.11 7.73 -11.69
C ALA A 60 -4.27 7.66 -12.70
N SER A 61 -5.52 7.69 -12.23
CA SER A 61 -6.71 7.65 -13.08
C SER A 61 -7.01 9.03 -13.69
N GLY A 62 -6.28 9.38 -14.76
CA GLY A 62 -6.60 10.54 -15.61
C GLY A 62 -5.43 11.48 -15.94
N GLY A 63 -4.22 11.20 -15.44
CA GLY A 63 -3.04 12.01 -15.73
C GLY A 63 -2.43 11.78 -17.12
N PRO A 64 -1.60 12.72 -17.64
CA PRO A 64 -0.88 12.54 -18.89
C PRO A 64 0.06 11.33 -18.85
N LYS A 65 0.04 10.50 -19.91
CA LYS A 65 0.84 9.26 -19.99
C LYS A 65 2.33 9.50 -20.26
N ASP A 66 2.71 10.73 -20.55
CA ASP A 66 4.02 11.17 -21.01
C ASP A 66 4.77 12.03 -19.99
N LEU A 67 4.32 12.06 -18.73
CA LEU A 67 4.93 12.83 -17.63
C LEU A 67 6.43 12.54 -17.48
N SER A 68 6.85 11.29 -17.62
CA SER A 68 8.26 10.88 -17.50
C SER A 68 9.14 11.49 -18.60
N THR A 69 8.57 11.75 -19.76
CA THR A 69 9.27 12.31 -20.93
C THR A 69 9.16 13.83 -21.02
N ASN A 70 8.06 14.41 -20.53
CA ASN A 70 7.73 15.83 -20.70
C ASN A 70 7.66 16.60 -19.37
N LEU A 71 8.30 16.09 -18.32
CA LEU A 71 8.29 16.66 -16.97
C LEU A 71 8.56 18.17 -16.94
N PHE A 72 9.58 18.63 -17.68
CA PHE A 72 9.94 20.05 -17.70
C PHE A 72 8.87 20.94 -18.34
N ASP A 73 8.13 20.41 -19.30
CA ASP A 73 7.07 21.15 -19.98
C ASP A 73 5.87 21.33 -19.07
N TYR A 74 5.52 20.29 -18.29
CA TYR A 74 4.44 20.36 -17.30
C TYR A 74 4.80 21.25 -16.09
N LEU A 75 6.04 21.20 -15.62
CA LEU A 75 6.44 21.95 -14.41
C LEU A 75 6.78 23.41 -14.67
N TYR A 76 7.41 23.70 -15.81
CA TYR A 76 8.04 25.00 -16.04
C TYR A 76 7.53 25.71 -17.29
N GLY A 77 7.13 24.96 -18.31
CA GLY A 77 6.63 25.50 -19.59
C GLY A 77 7.63 26.44 -20.30
N ASP A 78 7.21 26.96 -21.45
CA ASP A 78 8.10 27.75 -22.32
C ASP A 78 8.49 29.12 -21.76
N LYS A 79 7.73 29.62 -20.78
CA LYS A 79 7.97 30.94 -20.15
C LYS A 79 8.97 30.88 -19.00
N SER A 80 9.44 29.68 -18.62
CA SER A 80 10.41 29.55 -17.54
C SER A 80 11.73 30.24 -17.90
N PRO A 81 12.25 31.15 -17.06
CA PRO A 81 13.51 31.85 -17.31
C PRO A 81 14.68 30.89 -17.50
N ASN A 82 14.67 29.77 -16.78
CA ASN A 82 15.77 28.81 -16.74
C ASN A 82 15.53 27.61 -17.65
N TYR A 83 14.28 27.17 -17.80
CA TYR A 83 13.96 25.87 -18.42
C TYR A 83 13.09 25.97 -19.67
N GLY A 84 12.55 27.13 -20.04
CA GLY A 84 11.67 27.23 -21.21
C GLY A 84 12.42 26.92 -22.51
N LYS A 85 13.49 27.67 -22.80
CA LYS A 85 14.32 27.48 -24.00
C LYS A 85 15.45 26.47 -23.83
N ASN A 86 15.87 26.24 -22.58
CA ASN A 86 17.04 25.43 -22.23
C ASN A 86 16.67 24.11 -21.52
N LYS A 87 15.44 23.61 -21.70
CA LYS A 87 15.03 22.35 -21.07
C LYS A 87 15.99 21.21 -21.41
N PRO A 88 16.39 20.41 -20.42
CA PRO A 88 17.18 19.22 -20.65
C PRO A 88 16.41 18.27 -21.58
N LYS A 89 17.07 17.78 -22.63
CA LYS A 89 16.50 16.75 -23.50
C LYS A 89 16.99 15.40 -23.04
N LEU A 90 16.06 14.45 -22.91
CA LEU A 90 16.41 13.06 -22.63
C LEU A 90 17.28 12.50 -23.76
N THR A 91 18.29 11.74 -23.38
CA THR A 91 19.13 11.00 -24.32
C THR A 91 18.36 9.80 -24.89
N LYS A 92 18.80 9.30 -26.05
CA LYS A 92 18.19 8.12 -26.69
C LYS A 92 18.15 6.91 -25.75
N LYS A 93 19.21 6.71 -24.96
CA LYS A 93 19.30 5.60 -23.99
C LYS A 93 18.28 5.73 -22.86
N GLU A 94 18.06 6.94 -22.37
CA GLU A 94 17.06 7.20 -21.31
C GLU A 94 15.64 6.98 -21.83
N ILE A 95 15.35 7.39 -23.07
CA ILE A 95 14.06 7.16 -23.73
C ILE A 95 13.81 5.65 -23.92
N GLU A 96 14.80 4.90 -24.40
CA GLU A 96 14.71 3.44 -24.54
C GLU A 96 14.45 2.74 -23.20
N HIS A 97 15.12 3.19 -22.14
CA HIS A 97 14.94 2.65 -20.79
C HIS A 97 13.51 2.90 -20.29
N ILE A 98 12.99 4.13 -20.43
CA ILE A 98 11.62 4.49 -20.04
C ILE A 98 10.60 3.63 -20.82
N ASN A 99 10.77 3.50 -22.13
CA ASN A 99 9.86 2.73 -22.99
C ASN A 99 9.82 1.25 -22.59
N ARG A 100 10.96 0.68 -22.18
CA ARG A 100 11.01 -0.69 -21.66
C ARG A 100 10.11 -0.87 -20.43
N PHE A 101 10.18 0.05 -19.45
CA PHE A 101 9.34 -0.02 -18.26
C PHE A 101 7.85 0.22 -18.52
N VAL A 102 7.50 1.06 -19.50
CA VAL A 102 6.11 1.31 -19.86
C VAL A 102 5.51 0.08 -20.55
N ASN A 103 6.24 -0.53 -21.48
CA ASN A 103 5.74 -1.67 -22.25
C ASN A 103 5.63 -2.95 -21.40
N ASP A 104 6.55 -3.19 -20.46
CA ASP A 104 6.50 -4.35 -19.57
C ASP A 104 5.29 -4.34 -18.61
N ARG A 105 4.64 -3.19 -18.39
CA ARG A 105 3.40 -3.09 -17.57
C ARG A 105 2.11 -3.34 -18.35
N SER A 106 2.18 -3.54 -19.67
CA SER A 106 1.00 -3.73 -20.54
C SER A 106 0.63 -5.21 -20.76
N LYS A 107 1.31 -6.13 -20.08
CA LYS A 107 1.03 -7.57 -20.04
C LYS A 107 0.55 -7.97 -18.66
#